data_AF-A0A2V6ND72-F1
#
_entry.id   AF-A0A2V6ND72-F1
#
_cell.length_a   1.000
_cell.length_b   1.000
_cell.length_c   1.000
_cell.angle_alpha   90.00
_cell.angle_beta   90.00
_cell.angle_gamma   90.00
#
_symmetry.space_group_name_H-M   'P 1'
#
loop_
_entity.id
_entity.type
_entity.pdbx_description
1 polymer ?
#
loop_
_entity_poly.entity_id
_entity_poly.type
_entity_poly.pdbx_seq_one_letter_code
_entity_poly.pdbx_strand_id
1 'polypeptide(L)' 'MDAVEFREYCLTKPNAIEGTPFGETVLVFKVAGKM' A
#
# COMPACT_ATOMS: atom_id res chain seq x y z
N MET A 1 -13.23 1.17 8.96
CA MET A 1 -12.00 1.01 8.19
C MET A 1 -10.85 0.86 9.16
N ASP A 2 -10.54 -0.39 9.48
CA ASP A 2 -9.28 -0.75 10.12
C ASP A 2 -8.14 -0.84 9.09
N ALA A 3 -6.92 -1.16 9.54
CA ALA A 3 -5.75 -1.24 8.68
C ALA A 3 -5.84 -2.34 7.62
N VAL A 4 -6.59 -3.42 7.89
CA VAL A 4 -6.76 -4.54 6.95
C VAL A 4 -7.71 -4.12 5.83
N GLU A 5 -8.87 -3.55 6.18
CA GLU A 5 -9.84 -3.02 5.22
C GLU A 5 -9.23 -1.91 4.35
N PHE A 6 -8.39 -1.04 4.94
CA PHE A 6 -7.71 0.01 4.19
C PHE A 6 -6.69 -0.55 3.19
N ARG A 7 -5.92 -1.57 3.59
CA ARG A 7 -4.96 -2.25 2.70
C ARG A 7 -5.68 -2.89 1.51
N GLU A 8 -6.75 -3.62 1.75
CA GLU A 8 -7.54 -4.23 0.68
C GLU A 8 -8.09 -3.17 -0.27
N TYR A 9 -8.64 -2.07 0.26
CA TYR A 9 -9.11 -0.95 -0.53
C TYR A 9 -8.01 -0.33 -1.42
N CYS A 10 -6.80 -0.11 -0.88
CA CYS A 10 -5.66 0.41 -1.64
C CYS A 10 -5.26 -0.51 -2.79
N LEU A 11 -5.27 -1.84 -2.57
CA LEU A 11 -4.93 -2.84 -3.58
C LEU A 11 -5.98 -2.93 -4.71
N THR A 12 -7.20 -2.43 -4.51
CA THR A 12 -8.18 -2.32 -5.61
C THR A 12 -7.83 -1.25 -6.65
N LYS A 13 -6.90 -0.33 -6.35
CA LYS A 13 -6.57 0.78 -7.23
C LYS A 13 -5.64 0.32 -8.37
N PRO A 14 -5.89 0.76 -9.62
CA PRO A 14 -5.03 0.38 -10.74
C PRO A 14 -3.57 0.75 -10.50
N ASN A 15 -2.66 -0.20 -10.78
CA ASN A 15 -1.22 -0.04 -10.60
C ASN A 15 -0.78 0.28 -9.17
N ALA A 16 -1.61 -0.06 -8.16
CA ALA A 16 -1.20 -0.04 -6.77
C ALA A 16 -0.35 -1.27 -6.44
N ILE A 17 0.78 -1.04 -5.78
CA ILE A 17 1.65 -2.07 -5.21
C ILE A 17 2.01 -1.68 -3.79
N GLU A 18 2.28 -2.66 -2.92
CA GLU A 18 2.72 -2.41 -1.54
C GLU A 18 4.15 -2.88 -1.31
N GLY A 19 4.81 -2.32 -0.30
CA GLY A 19 6.13 -2.76 0.14
C GLY A 19 6.60 -2.01 1.39
N THR A 20 7.77 -2.39 1.90
CA THR A 20 8.32 -1.88 3.17
C THR A 20 9.70 -1.23 2.99
N PRO A 21 9.82 -0.14 2.19
CA PRO A 21 11.11 0.46 1.86
C PRO A 21 11.79 1.16 3.05
N PHE A 22 11.06 1.43 4.13
CA PHE A 22 11.55 2.10 5.33
C PHE A 22 11.59 1.16 6.55
N GLY A 23 11.66 -0.16 6.32
CA GLY A 23 11.67 -1.21 7.34
C GLY A 23 10.33 -1.93 7.48
N GLU A 24 10.36 -3.10 8.12
CA GLU A 24 9.25 -4.08 8.17
C GLU A 24 7.97 -3.56 8.84
N THR A 25 8.08 -2.50 9.64
CA THR A 25 6.96 -1.88 10.36
C THR A 25 6.26 -0.77 9.58
N VAL A 26 6.77 -0.40 8.39
CA VAL A 26 6.25 0.71 7.59
C VAL A 26 5.78 0.19 6.24
N LEU A 27 4.47 -0.01 6.09
CA LEU A 27 3.83 -0.38 4.83
C LEU A 27 3.59 0.87 3.97
N VAL A 28 4.12 0.85 2.75
CA VAL A 28 3.98 1.93 1.77
C VAL A 28 3.28 1.40 0.53
N PHE A 29 2.29 2.14 0.03
CA PHE A 29 1.69 1.90 -1.27
C PHE A 29 2.35 2.79 -2.31
N LYS A 30 2.67 2.24 -3.49
CA LYS A 30 3.02 3.01 -4.67
C LYS A 30 1.91 2.89 -5.69
N VAL A 31 1.51 4.00 -6.29
CA VAL A 31 0.54 4.04 -7.39
C VAL A 31 1.24 4.60 -8.61
N ALA A 32 1.27 3.83 -9.69
CA ALA A 32 1.96 4.20 -10.93
C ALA A 32 3.43 4.64 -10.70
N GLY A 33 4.12 3.95 -9.79
CA GLY A 33 5.54 4.18 -9.48
C GLY A 33 5.84 5.32 -8.49
N LYS A 34 4.82 6.00 -7.96
CA LYS A 34 4.98 7.06 -6.95
C LYS A 34 4.41 6.59 -5.61
N MET A 35 5.12 6.87 -4.52
CA MET A 35 4.62 6.71 -3.14
C MET A 35 3.64 7.85 -2.83
#